data_AF-A0A6P6N826-F1
#
_entry.id   AF-A0A6P6N826-F1
#
_cell.length_a   1.000
_cell.length_b   1.000
_cell.length_c   1.000
_cell.angle_alpha   90.00
_cell.angle_beta   90.00
_cell.angle_gamma   90.00
#
_symmetry.space_group_name_H-M   'P 1'
#
loop_
_entity.id
_entity.type
_entity.pdbx_description
1 polymer ?
#
loop_
_entity_poly.entity_id
_entity_poly.type
_entity_poly.pdbx_seq_one_letter_code
_entity_poly.pdbx_strand_id
1 'polypeptide(L)'
;MREEIIHEVEKTERNHLVIGKLMTATYALRRQEIVGALVAPRVRDVVDRWPALLMESQVFAEFHRINNVNLRNQFYKELDRHTPKLITLFRDKATKTGKIAEELARLMMIYDLQEQRNVNIRRALVLRALPVYLREDAFKFFRTCNSADCPDLTDTPVALLTVVTDDTINAALFSPESICIVVEDEILVSGPTTLADSFLLLFGYVYALDLQYPKNLELTFTFIQKVVMCLEDNKPLKGRLLMLKNDLFNE
;
A
#
# COMPACT_ATOMS: atom_id res chain seq x y z
N MET A 1 4.51 25.23 -17.64
CA MET A 1 4.76 23.87 -17.13
C MET A 1 3.70 23.38 -16.15
N ARG A 2 3.47 23.98 -14.97
CA ARG A 2 2.42 23.50 -14.05
C ARG A 2 1.01 23.59 -14.67
N GLU A 3 0.64 24.74 -15.22
CA GLU A 3 -0.64 24.93 -15.93
C GLU A 3 -0.79 23.97 -17.12
N GLU A 4 0.30 23.69 -17.85
CA GLU A 4 0.29 22.70 -18.94
C GLU A 4 0.01 21.28 -18.43
N ILE A 5 0.53 20.90 -17.26
CA ILE A 5 0.21 19.59 -16.64
C ILE A 5 -1.28 19.52 -16.31
N ILE A 6 -1.83 20.57 -15.68
CA ILE A 6 -3.25 20.64 -15.32
C ILE A 6 -4.10 20.49 -16.59
N HIS A 7 -3.84 21.33 -17.60
CA HIS A 7 -4.55 21.29 -18.87
C HIS A 7 -4.45 19.93 -19.57
N GLU A 8 -3.28 19.28 -19.55
CA GLU A 8 -3.10 17.97 -20.18
C GLU A 8 -3.82 16.84 -19.42
N VAL A 9 -3.92 16.91 -18.09
CA VAL A 9 -4.63 15.94 -17.25
C VAL A 9 -6.16 16.06 -17.38
N GLU A 10 -6.66 17.27 -17.63
CA GLU A 10 -8.10 17.55 -17.84
C GLU A 10 -8.64 17.04 -19.17
N LYS A 11 -7.77 16.77 -20.16
CA LYS A 11 -8.18 16.23 -21.46
C LYS A 11 -8.82 14.85 -21.31
N THR A 12 -9.85 14.60 -22.10
CA THR A 12 -10.45 13.26 -22.24
C THR A 12 -9.43 12.24 -22.71
N GLU A 13 -8.65 12.58 -23.72
CA GLU A 13 -7.51 11.80 -24.20
C GLU A 13 -6.21 12.46 -23.72
N ARG A 14 -5.68 11.95 -22.60
CA ARG A 14 -4.47 12.48 -21.96
C ARG A 14 -3.22 12.02 -22.72
N ASN A 15 -2.33 12.93 -23.07
CA ASN A 15 -1.03 12.56 -23.61
C ASN A 15 -0.06 12.18 -22.49
N HIS A 16 -0.01 10.89 -22.15
CA HIS A 16 0.85 10.35 -21.09
C HIS A 16 2.34 10.66 -21.29
N LEU A 17 2.82 10.78 -22.53
CA LEU A 17 4.20 11.12 -22.82
C LEU A 17 4.51 12.58 -22.47
N VAL A 18 3.60 13.49 -22.80
CA VAL A 18 3.72 14.92 -22.46
C VAL A 18 3.65 15.11 -20.94
N ILE A 19 2.66 14.48 -20.27
CA ILE A 19 2.55 14.52 -18.81
C ILE A 19 3.84 14.01 -18.16
N GLY A 20 4.36 12.85 -18.61
CA GLY A 20 5.60 12.29 -18.07
C GLY A 20 6.82 13.20 -18.25
N LYS A 21 6.94 13.87 -19.42
CA LYS A 21 7.99 14.85 -19.68
C LYS A 21 7.88 16.07 -18.76
N LEU A 22 6.69 16.66 -18.67
CA LEU A 22 6.43 17.82 -17.80
C LEU A 22 6.67 17.46 -16.33
N MET A 23 6.15 16.32 -15.88
CA MET A 23 6.38 15.83 -14.52
C MET A 23 7.87 15.63 -14.25
N THR A 24 8.64 15.12 -15.20
CA THR A 24 10.10 14.99 -15.04
C THR A 24 10.78 16.35 -14.93
N ALA A 25 10.43 17.29 -15.81
CA ALA A 25 11.02 18.63 -15.83
C ALA A 25 10.73 19.43 -14.54
N THR A 26 9.58 19.21 -13.90
CA THR A 26 9.19 19.94 -12.69
C THR A 26 9.41 19.16 -11.38
N TYR A 27 10.18 18.07 -11.41
CA TYR A 27 10.44 17.24 -10.22
C TYR A 27 11.01 18.03 -9.04
N ALA A 28 12.06 18.83 -9.25
CA ALA A 28 12.70 19.58 -8.17
C ALA A 28 11.74 20.57 -7.49
N LEU A 29 10.92 21.28 -8.28
CA LEU A 29 9.92 22.21 -7.78
C LEU A 29 8.85 21.49 -6.94
N ARG A 30 8.34 20.35 -7.42
CA ARG A 30 7.40 19.51 -6.67
C ARG A 30 8.00 19.02 -5.36
N ARG A 31 9.23 18.49 -5.39
CA ARG A 31 9.83 17.93 -4.19
C ARG A 31 10.15 19.01 -3.15
N GLN A 32 10.54 20.20 -3.59
CA GLN A 32 10.71 21.36 -2.71
C GLN A 32 9.38 21.77 -2.06
N GLU A 33 8.27 21.73 -2.78
CA GLU A 33 6.95 22.05 -2.23
C GLU A 33 6.50 21.01 -1.19
N ILE A 34 6.70 19.71 -1.47
CA ILE A 34 6.22 18.62 -0.62
C ILE A 34 7.08 18.47 0.63
N VAL A 35 8.42 18.57 0.51
CA VAL A 35 9.37 18.24 1.59
C VAL A 35 10.15 19.44 2.10
N GLY A 36 10.32 20.47 1.26
CA GLY A 36 11.04 21.69 1.64
C GLY A 36 10.21 22.70 2.43
N ALA A 37 8.90 22.46 2.58
CA ALA A 37 8.02 23.35 3.34
C ALA A 37 8.28 23.24 4.85
N LEU A 38 8.20 24.38 5.56
CA LEU A 38 8.36 24.42 7.03
C LEU A 38 7.26 23.64 7.75
N VAL A 39 6.06 23.62 7.16
CA VAL A 39 4.90 22.85 7.59
C VAL A 39 4.49 21.97 6.42
N ALA A 40 4.31 20.67 6.65
CA ALA A 40 3.87 19.75 5.62
C ALA A 40 2.55 20.25 4.99
N PRO A 41 2.49 20.42 3.66
CA PRO A 41 1.27 20.86 3.00
C PRO A 41 0.20 19.77 3.07
N ARG A 42 -1.07 20.17 3.07
CA ARG A 42 -2.17 19.20 2.92
C ARG A 42 -2.05 18.50 1.58
N VAL A 43 -2.31 17.20 1.57
CA VAL A 43 -2.24 16.37 0.37
C VAL A 43 -3.21 16.88 -0.69
N ARG A 44 -4.42 17.30 -0.29
CA ARG A 44 -5.41 17.88 -1.21
C ARG A 44 -4.85 19.10 -1.96
N ASP A 45 -4.22 20.01 -1.25
CA ASP A 45 -3.63 21.22 -1.83
C ASP A 45 -2.49 20.87 -2.81
N VAL A 46 -1.71 19.82 -2.51
CA VAL A 46 -0.63 19.34 -3.38
C VAL A 46 -1.20 18.73 -4.67
N VAL A 47 -2.21 17.87 -4.57
CA VAL A 47 -2.80 17.22 -5.76
C VAL A 47 -3.61 18.19 -6.61
N ASP A 48 -4.22 19.23 -6.02
CA ASP A 48 -4.85 20.30 -6.80
C ASP A 48 -3.83 21.06 -7.67
N ARG A 49 -2.62 21.27 -7.15
CA ARG A 49 -1.52 21.92 -7.90
C ARG A 49 -0.78 20.96 -8.84
N TRP A 50 -0.81 19.66 -8.56
CA TRP A 50 -0.13 18.62 -9.30
C TRP A 50 -1.05 17.42 -9.56
N PRO A 51 -2.12 17.59 -10.36
CA PRO A 51 -3.18 16.59 -10.51
C PRO A 51 -2.69 15.29 -11.16
N ALA A 52 -1.57 15.35 -11.87
CA ALA A 52 -0.89 14.17 -12.38
C ALA A 52 -0.44 13.19 -11.27
N LEU A 53 -0.28 13.64 -10.02
CA LEU A 53 -0.02 12.75 -8.88
C LEU A 53 -1.19 11.81 -8.56
N LEU A 54 -2.40 12.06 -9.06
CA LEU A 54 -3.51 11.11 -8.95
C LEU A 54 -3.41 9.95 -9.95
N MET A 55 -2.46 10.01 -10.90
CA MET A 55 -2.23 8.97 -11.90
C MET A 55 -1.20 7.96 -11.41
N GLU A 56 -1.55 6.67 -11.40
CA GLU A 56 -0.66 5.57 -10.99
C GLU A 56 0.73 5.65 -11.65
N SER A 57 0.77 5.88 -12.97
CA SER A 57 2.03 5.95 -13.71
C SER A 57 2.97 7.05 -13.23
N GLN A 58 2.43 8.18 -12.77
CA GLN A 58 3.24 9.29 -12.25
C GLN A 58 3.68 9.05 -10.81
N VAL A 59 2.83 8.46 -9.97
CA VAL A 59 3.23 8.03 -8.61
C VAL A 59 4.40 7.06 -8.69
N PHE A 60 4.37 6.12 -9.63
CA PHE A 60 5.42 5.13 -9.81
C PHE A 60 6.71 5.78 -10.35
N ALA A 61 6.57 6.75 -11.26
CA ALA A 61 7.70 7.55 -11.73
C ALA A 61 8.32 8.39 -10.61
N GLU A 62 7.52 8.97 -9.71
CA GLU A 62 8.02 9.73 -8.56
C GLU A 62 8.76 8.84 -7.58
N PHE A 63 8.20 7.68 -7.25
CA PHE A 63 8.88 6.70 -6.43
C PHE A 63 10.25 6.32 -7.02
N HIS A 64 10.30 6.11 -8.34
CA HIS A 64 11.54 5.82 -9.04
C HIS A 64 12.54 6.98 -8.98
N ARG A 65 12.10 8.24 -9.16
CA ARG A 65 12.99 9.42 -9.03
C ARG A 65 13.57 9.57 -7.63
N ILE A 66 12.79 9.23 -6.60
CA ILE A 66 13.21 9.35 -5.19
C ILE A 66 14.18 8.23 -4.80
N ASN A 67 13.86 6.98 -5.14
CA ASN A 67 14.57 5.81 -4.61
C ASN A 67 15.48 5.12 -5.64
N ASN A 68 15.41 5.49 -6.91
CA ASN A 68 16.06 4.79 -8.03
C ASN A 68 15.66 3.30 -8.14
N VAL A 69 14.44 2.97 -7.73
CA VAL A 69 13.90 1.60 -7.73
C VAL A 69 12.60 1.55 -8.54
N ASN A 70 12.42 0.51 -9.37
CA ASN A 70 11.14 0.27 -10.03
C ASN A 70 10.17 -0.34 -9.02
N LEU A 71 9.19 0.47 -8.58
CA LEU A 71 8.24 0.12 -7.52
C LEU A 71 7.58 -1.25 -7.75
N ARG A 72 6.91 -1.42 -8.89
CA ARG A 72 6.15 -2.64 -9.22
C ARG A 72 7.03 -3.88 -9.34
N ASN A 73 8.12 -3.78 -10.11
CA ASN A 73 8.97 -4.94 -10.39
C ASN A 73 9.67 -5.42 -9.13
N GLN A 74 10.23 -4.49 -8.34
CA GLN A 74 10.92 -4.84 -7.10
C GLN A 74 9.93 -5.43 -6.08
N PHE A 75 8.79 -4.77 -5.88
CA PHE A 75 7.79 -5.22 -4.91
C PHE A 75 7.30 -6.64 -5.20
N TYR A 76 6.85 -6.91 -6.43
CA TYR A 76 6.33 -8.23 -6.76
C TYR A 76 7.40 -9.30 -6.78
N LYS A 77 8.60 -8.99 -7.26
CA LYS A 77 9.71 -9.94 -7.25
C LYS A 77 10.01 -10.45 -5.84
N GLU A 78 10.25 -9.56 -4.89
CA GLU A 78 10.64 -9.99 -3.53
C GLU A 78 9.44 -10.45 -2.70
N LEU A 79 8.25 -9.85 -2.87
CA LEU A 79 7.04 -10.35 -2.19
C LEU A 79 6.73 -11.80 -2.61
N ASP A 80 6.76 -12.09 -3.92
CA ASP A 80 6.51 -13.44 -4.42
C ASP A 80 7.60 -14.42 -4.00
N ARG A 81 8.87 -13.98 -3.98
CA ARG A 81 10.00 -14.77 -3.49
C ARG A 81 9.77 -15.22 -2.04
N HIS A 82 9.30 -14.33 -1.17
CA HIS A 82 9.11 -14.62 0.26
C HIS A 82 7.74 -15.24 0.60
N THR A 83 6.77 -15.14 -0.31
CA THR A 83 5.39 -15.61 -0.08
C THR A 83 5.30 -17.06 0.40
N PRO A 84 5.98 -18.06 -0.20
CA PRO A 84 5.88 -19.45 0.26
C PRO A 84 6.30 -19.62 1.73
N LYS A 85 7.44 -19.03 2.12
CA LYS A 85 7.97 -19.14 3.49
C LYS A 85 7.10 -18.37 4.48
N LEU A 86 6.62 -17.18 4.11
CA LEU A 86 5.67 -16.40 4.92
C LEU A 86 4.40 -17.20 5.22
N ILE A 87 3.81 -17.84 4.20
CA ILE A 87 2.61 -18.67 4.38
C ILE A 87 2.89 -19.83 5.35
N THR A 88 4.05 -20.50 5.24
CA THR A 88 4.45 -21.56 6.19
C THR A 88 4.54 -21.01 7.62
N LEU A 89 5.23 -19.88 7.83
CA LEU A 89 5.36 -19.25 9.15
C LEU A 89 3.99 -18.86 9.74
N PHE A 90 3.09 -18.33 8.92
CA PHE A 90 1.74 -17.96 9.34
C PHE A 90 0.92 -19.19 9.72
N ARG A 91 1.01 -20.29 8.96
CA ARG A 91 0.37 -21.57 9.30
C ARG A 91 0.91 -22.16 10.60
N ASP A 92 2.22 -22.21 10.75
CA ASP A 92 2.85 -22.71 11.98
C ASP A 92 2.39 -21.89 13.19
N LYS A 93 2.26 -20.57 13.03
CA LYS A 93 1.75 -19.69 14.07
C LYS A 93 0.26 -19.89 14.34
N ALA A 94 -0.55 -20.16 13.31
CA ALA A 94 -1.98 -20.42 13.42
C ALA A 94 -2.31 -21.71 14.21
N THR A 95 -1.39 -22.67 14.30
CA THR A 95 -1.57 -23.89 15.12
C THR A 95 -1.40 -23.66 16.63
N LYS A 96 -0.97 -22.47 17.03
CA LYS A 96 -0.74 -22.12 18.45
C LYS A 96 -2.02 -21.57 19.08
N THR A 97 -1.95 -21.18 20.34
CA THR A 97 -3.09 -20.63 21.08
C THR A 97 -3.02 -19.10 21.18
N GLY A 98 -4.20 -18.47 21.34
CA GLY A 98 -4.38 -17.05 21.58
C GLY A 98 -4.77 -16.24 20.35
N LYS A 99 -5.20 -15.00 20.58
CA LYS A 99 -5.84 -14.12 19.58
C LYS A 99 -5.11 -14.00 18.24
N ILE A 100 -3.77 -13.93 18.27
CA ILE A 100 -2.96 -13.86 17.04
C ILE A 100 -3.04 -15.14 16.22
N ALA A 101 -2.99 -16.30 16.88
CA ALA A 101 -3.10 -17.58 16.20
C ALA A 101 -4.51 -17.79 15.64
N GLU A 102 -5.54 -17.40 16.40
CA GLU A 102 -6.95 -17.44 15.99
C GLU A 102 -7.20 -16.60 14.73
N GLU A 103 -6.70 -15.36 14.69
CA GLU A 103 -6.90 -14.49 13.53
C GLU A 103 -6.11 -14.99 12.29
N LEU A 104 -4.89 -15.49 12.48
CA LEU A 104 -4.15 -16.12 11.39
C LEU A 104 -4.86 -17.40 10.89
N ALA A 105 -5.41 -18.21 11.79
CA ALA A 105 -6.18 -19.40 11.42
C ALA A 105 -7.43 -19.02 10.63
N ARG A 106 -8.14 -17.95 11.03
CA ARG A 106 -9.28 -17.40 10.29
C ARG A 106 -8.90 -16.98 8.88
N LEU A 107 -7.82 -16.21 8.72
CA LEU A 107 -7.32 -15.80 7.39
C LEU A 107 -6.93 -17.00 6.52
N MET A 108 -6.25 -18.00 7.10
CA MET A 108 -5.86 -19.22 6.39
C MET A 108 -7.06 -20.06 5.97
N MET A 109 -8.06 -20.20 6.83
CA MET A 109 -9.29 -20.91 6.51
C MET A 109 -10.00 -20.26 5.32
N ILE A 110 -10.18 -18.94 5.31
CA ILE A 110 -10.83 -18.23 4.21
C ILE A 110 -10.01 -18.34 2.91
N TYR A 111 -8.68 -18.26 3.02
CA TYR A 111 -7.77 -18.47 1.90
C TYR A 111 -7.88 -19.90 1.33
N ASP A 112 -7.96 -20.92 2.19
CA ASP A 112 -8.02 -22.31 1.77
C ASP A 112 -9.37 -22.66 1.11
N LEU A 113 -10.43 -21.91 1.40
CA LEU A 113 -11.74 -22.03 0.74
C LEU A 113 -11.78 -21.40 -0.67
N GLN A 114 -10.77 -20.63 -1.08
CA GLN A 114 -10.76 -20.01 -2.42
C GLN A 114 -10.60 -21.09 -3.51
N GLU A 115 -11.56 -21.17 -4.43
CA GLU A 115 -11.58 -22.14 -5.53
C GLU A 115 -10.38 -21.97 -6.49
N GLN A 116 -9.96 -20.72 -6.75
CA GLN A 116 -8.83 -20.41 -7.62
C GLN A 116 -7.75 -19.60 -6.88
N ARG A 117 -6.73 -20.27 -6.34
CA ARG A 117 -5.61 -19.62 -5.64
C ARG A 117 -4.57 -19.06 -6.62
N ASN A 118 -4.96 -18.01 -7.34
CA ASN A 118 -4.07 -17.26 -8.21
C ASN A 118 -3.03 -16.45 -7.40
N VAL A 119 -2.09 -15.82 -8.11
CA VAL A 119 -1.00 -15.06 -7.48
C VAL A 119 -1.51 -13.87 -6.64
N ASN A 120 -2.60 -13.22 -7.05
CA ASN A 120 -3.13 -12.04 -6.37
C ASN A 120 -3.75 -12.40 -5.02
N ILE A 121 -4.45 -13.53 -4.94
CA ILE A 121 -5.00 -14.03 -3.66
C ILE A 121 -3.86 -14.36 -2.67
N ARG A 122 -2.77 -14.95 -3.14
CA ARG A 122 -1.59 -15.24 -2.29
C ARG A 122 -0.96 -13.97 -1.73
N ARG A 123 -0.77 -12.97 -2.60
CA ARG A 123 -0.23 -11.66 -2.19
C ARG A 123 -1.16 -10.97 -1.21
N ALA A 124 -2.48 -11.02 -1.44
CA ALA A 124 -3.47 -10.45 -0.54
C ALA A 124 -3.45 -11.14 0.84
N LEU A 125 -3.35 -12.48 0.89
CA LEU A 125 -3.13 -13.22 2.14
C LEU A 125 -1.89 -12.72 2.87
N VAL A 126 -0.76 -12.62 2.19
CA VAL A 126 0.48 -12.17 2.83
C VAL A 126 0.33 -10.75 3.39
N LEU A 127 -0.23 -9.81 2.62
CA LEU A 127 -0.40 -8.42 3.05
C LEU A 127 -1.38 -8.27 4.22
N ARG A 128 -2.42 -9.10 4.30
CA ARG A 128 -3.38 -9.13 5.42
C ARG A 128 -2.81 -9.83 6.66
N ALA A 129 -2.08 -10.92 6.49
CA ALA A 129 -1.58 -11.76 7.58
C ALA A 129 -0.29 -11.22 8.22
N LEU A 130 0.56 -10.53 7.46
CA LEU A 130 1.83 -9.97 7.94
C LEU A 130 1.66 -9.08 9.19
N PRO A 131 0.75 -8.08 9.24
CA PRO A 131 0.57 -7.27 10.44
C PRO A 131 0.08 -8.08 11.63
N VAL A 132 -0.83 -9.03 11.41
CA VAL A 132 -1.31 -9.93 12.47
C VAL A 132 -0.13 -10.74 13.05
N TYR A 133 0.73 -11.28 12.20
CA TYR A 133 1.92 -12.02 12.61
C TYR A 133 2.91 -11.15 13.41
N LEU A 134 3.10 -9.89 13.00
CA LEU A 134 3.92 -8.89 13.69
C LEU A 134 3.27 -8.33 14.96
N ARG A 135 2.02 -8.73 15.24
CA ARG A 135 1.17 -8.30 16.36
C ARG A 135 0.84 -6.81 16.31
N GLU A 136 0.52 -6.37 15.11
CA GLU A 136 0.10 -5.01 14.77
C GLU A 136 -1.41 -4.97 14.55
N ASP A 137 -2.02 -3.80 14.83
CA ASP A 137 -3.44 -3.59 14.61
C ASP A 137 -3.67 -2.94 13.24
N ALA A 138 -4.09 -3.76 12.29
CA ALA A 138 -4.35 -3.33 10.93
C ALA A 138 -5.79 -2.83 10.69
N PHE A 139 -6.65 -2.82 11.71
CA PHE A 139 -8.08 -2.51 11.55
C PHE A 139 -8.31 -1.09 10.99
N LYS A 140 -7.57 -0.10 11.51
CA LYS A 140 -7.65 1.29 11.01
C LYS A 140 -7.08 1.49 9.60
N PHE A 141 -6.25 0.56 9.13
CA PHE A 141 -5.60 0.64 7.83
C PHE A 141 -6.36 -0.13 6.74
N PHE A 142 -6.73 -1.39 7.00
CA PHE A 142 -7.59 -2.15 6.09
C PHE A 142 -9.04 -2.01 6.50
N ARG A 143 -9.66 -0.91 6.07
CA ARG A 143 -11.06 -0.60 6.37
C ARG A 143 -12.00 -1.28 5.39
N THR A 144 -13.22 -1.50 5.84
CA THR A 144 -14.31 -2.03 5.01
C THR A 144 -15.52 -1.12 5.17
N CYS A 145 -16.20 -0.78 4.08
CA CYS A 145 -17.48 -0.07 4.12
C CYS A 145 -18.50 -0.70 3.17
N ASN A 146 -19.77 -0.62 3.54
CA ASN A 146 -20.85 -0.99 2.64
C ASN A 146 -21.03 0.09 1.57
N SER A 147 -21.37 -0.32 0.34
CA SER A 147 -21.56 0.61 -0.78
C SER A 147 -22.68 1.65 -0.55
N ALA A 148 -23.61 1.36 0.36
CA ALA A 148 -24.71 2.26 0.74
C ALA A 148 -24.32 3.28 1.83
N ASP A 149 -23.21 3.07 2.53
CA ASP A 149 -22.82 3.87 3.69
C ASP A 149 -21.73 4.89 3.34
N CYS A 150 -21.81 6.08 3.94
CA CYS A 150 -20.69 7.00 3.95
C CYS A 150 -19.67 6.54 5.01
N PRO A 151 -18.44 6.18 4.63
CA PRO A 151 -17.46 5.67 5.59
C PRO A 151 -17.03 6.79 6.56
N ASP A 152 -17.00 6.50 7.86
CA ASP A 152 -16.34 7.38 8.83
C ASP A 152 -14.82 7.27 8.66
N LEU A 153 -14.22 8.31 8.09
CA LEU A 153 -12.79 8.40 7.81
C LEU A 153 -12.04 9.24 8.85
N THR A 154 -12.68 9.68 9.93
CA THR A 154 -12.05 10.49 10.97
C THR A 154 -10.81 9.78 11.55
N ASP A 155 -9.71 10.52 11.75
CA ASP A 155 -8.45 10.01 12.31
C ASP A 155 -7.84 8.85 11.47
N THR A 156 -7.88 9.01 10.16
CA THR A 156 -7.34 8.10 9.13
C THR A 156 -6.29 8.81 8.28
N PRO A 157 -5.02 8.86 8.75
CA PRO A 157 -3.95 9.50 7.99
C PRO A 157 -3.69 8.78 6.65
N VAL A 158 -3.68 7.44 6.65
CA VAL A 158 -3.48 6.61 5.47
C VAL A 158 -4.20 5.27 5.65
N ALA A 159 -5.03 4.85 4.69
CA ALA A 159 -5.74 3.56 4.72
C ALA A 159 -6.12 3.04 3.31
N LEU A 160 -6.42 1.74 3.25
CA LEU A 160 -7.12 1.08 2.15
C LEU A 160 -8.56 0.81 2.58
N LEU A 161 -9.51 1.39 1.87
CA LEU A 161 -10.93 1.20 2.09
C LEU A 161 -11.49 0.23 1.06
N THR A 162 -11.87 -0.97 1.50
CA THR A 162 -12.55 -1.96 0.67
C THR A 162 -14.06 -1.72 0.71
N VAL A 163 -14.68 -1.53 -0.47
CA VAL A 163 -16.14 -1.44 -0.58
C VAL A 163 -16.71 -2.85 -0.74
N VAL A 164 -17.71 -3.19 0.06
CA VAL A 164 -18.38 -4.50 0.05
C VAL A 164 -19.89 -4.36 -0.12
N THR A 165 -20.50 -5.43 -0.61
CA THR A 165 -21.95 -5.68 -0.53
C THR A 165 -22.23 -6.61 0.64
N ASP A 166 -23.38 -6.44 1.29
CA ASP A 166 -23.72 -6.98 2.63
C ASP A 166 -23.43 -8.48 2.83
N ASP A 167 -23.43 -9.29 1.76
CA ASP A 167 -23.31 -10.75 1.84
C ASP A 167 -21.87 -11.30 1.65
N THR A 168 -20.83 -10.46 1.50
CA THR A 168 -19.53 -10.94 0.98
C THR A 168 -18.27 -10.55 1.77
N ILE A 169 -18.38 -10.10 3.02
CA ILE A 169 -17.23 -9.57 3.81
C ILE A 169 -15.99 -10.49 3.77
N ASN A 170 -16.16 -11.81 3.93
CA ASN A 170 -15.05 -12.76 3.90
C ASN A 170 -14.50 -12.99 2.48
N ALA A 171 -15.34 -12.99 1.45
CA ALA A 171 -14.90 -13.11 0.06
C ALA A 171 -14.16 -11.84 -0.40
N ALA A 172 -14.62 -10.68 0.04
CA ALA A 172 -14.04 -9.38 -0.25
C ALA A 172 -12.63 -9.17 0.34
N LEU A 173 -12.23 -9.97 1.33
CA LEU A 173 -10.85 -9.93 1.87
C LEU A 173 -9.80 -10.19 0.80
N PHE A 174 -10.12 -11.05 -0.18
CA PHE A 174 -9.21 -11.47 -1.24
C PHE A 174 -9.64 -11.03 -2.65
N SER A 175 -10.95 -10.84 -2.85
CA SER A 175 -11.55 -10.44 -4.12
C SER A 175 -12.56 -9.30 -3.91
N PRO A 176 -12.09 -8.09 -3.57
CA PRO A 176 -12.98 -6.95 -3.35
C PRO A 176 -13.54 -6.40 -4.67
N GLU A 177 -14.73 -5.80 -4.61
CA GLU A 177 -15.35 -5.15 -5.77
C GLU A 177 -14.61 -3.85 -6.14
N SER A 178 -14.28 -3.04 -5.14
CA SER A 178 -13.41 -1.88 -5.30
C SER A 178 -12.61 -1.57 -4.04
N ILE A 179 -11.49 -0.88 -4.24
CA ILE A 179 -10.62 -0.40 -3.16
C ILE A 179 -10.36 1.08 -3.39
N CYS A 180 -10.52 1.89 -2.36
CA CYS A 180 -10.16 3.30 -2.37
C CYS A 180 -8.92 3.53 -1.49
N ILE A 181 -8.05 4.44 -1.91
CA ILE A 181 -6.92 4.89 -1.11
C ILE A 181 -7.36 6.14 -0.36
N VAL A 182 -7.27 6.09 0.96
CA VAL A 182 -7.61 7.19 1.86
C VAL A 182 -6.32 7.82 2.36
N VAL A 183 -6.25 9.14 2.31
CA VAL A 183 -5.14 9.96 2.82
C VAL A 183 -5.72 11.22 3.47
N GLU A 184 -5.24 11.57 4.66
CA GLU A 184 -5.72 12.73 5.44
C GLU A 184 -7.26 12.75 5.59
N ASP A 185 -7.85 11.65 6.03
CA ASP A 185 -9.29 11.48 6.27
C ASP A 185 -10.19 11.58 5.02
N GLU A 186 -9.61 11.69 3.82
CA GLU A 186 -10.35 11.81 2.56
C GLU A 186 -9.97 10.70 1.56
N ILE A 187 -10.91 10.30 0.70
CA ILE A 187 -10.62 9.41 -0.42
C ILE A 187 -9.80 10.19 -1.44
N LEU A 188 -8.56 9.77 -1.66
CA LEU A 188 -7.65 10.38 -2.63
C LEU A 188 -7.94 9.88 -4.05
N VAL A 189 -8.12 8.56 -4.21
CA VAL A 189 -8.28 7.91 -5.51
C VAL A 189 -8.90 6.52 -5.36
N SER A 190 -9.71 6.11 -6.33
CA SER A 190 -10.11 4.72 -6.54
C SER A 190 -8.89 3.91 -6.99
N GLY A 191 -8.42 3.01 -6.13
CA GLY A 191 -7.29 2.14 -6.41
C GLY A 191 -7.63 1.00 -7.36
N PRO A 192 -6.62 0.25 -7.83
CA PRO A 192 -6.83 -1.00 -8.55
C PRO A 192 -7.60 -2.02 -7.72
N THR A 193 -8.37 -2.90 -8.37
CA THR A 193 -9.23 -3.88 -7.69
C THR A 193 -8.46 -4.95 -6.92
N THR A 194 -7.19 -5.22 -7.24
CA THR A 194 -6.38 -6.15 -6.45
C THR A 194 -5.82 -5.46 -5.20
N LEU A 195 -5.87 -6.15 -4.07
CA LEU A 195 -5.31 -5.63 -2.81
C LEU A 195 -3.83 -5.30 -2.94
N ALA A 196 -3.09 -6.12 -3.68
CA ALA A 196 -1.65 -5.94 -3.84
C ALA A 196 -1.30 -4.70 -4.68
N ASP A 197 -2.02 -4.45 -5.79
CA ASP A 197 -1.81 -3.24 -6.60
C ASP A 197 -2.26 -1.98 -5.85
N SER A 198 -3.37 -2.03 -5.10
CA SER A 198 -3.81 -0.92 -4.26
C SER A 198 -2.82 -0.62 -3.12
N PHE A 199 -2.30 -1.65 -2.45
CA PHE A 199 -1.25 -1.49 -1.45
C PHE A 199 0.03 -0.91 -2.07
N LEU A 200 0.42 -1.38 -3.26
CA LEU A 200 1.58 -0.89 -3.99
C LEU A 200 1.44 0.59 -4.34
N LEU A 201 0.26 1.00 -4.85
CA LEU A 201 -0.02 2.40 -5.18
C LEU A 201 0.00 3.28 -3.92
N LEU A 202 -0.60 2.84 -2.82
CA LEU A 202 -0.53 3.52 -1.53
C LEU A 202 0.92 3.64 -1.03
N PHE A 203 1.73 2.58 -1.14
CA PHE A 203 3.15 2.64 -0.80
C PHE A 203 3.94 3.60 -1.70
N GLY A 204 3.52 3.78 -2.95
CA GLY A 204 4.02 4.84 -3.82
C GLY A 204 3.67 6.24 -3.31
N TYR A 205 2.41 6.45 -2.90
CA TYR A 205 1.94 7.73 -2.32
C TYR A 205 2.68 8.13 -1.06
N VAL A 206 2.80 7.19 -0.10
CA VAL A 206 4.07 6.90 0.59
C VAL A 206 5.15 7.97 0.48
N TYR A 207 5.97 7.74 -0.53
CA TYR A 207 7.17 8.48 -0.84
C TYR A 207 6.88 9.72 -1.69
N ALA A 208 5.94 9.63 -2.64
CA ALA A 208 5.62 10.72 -3.56
C ALA A 208 5.11 11.96 -2.80
N LEU A 209 4.32 11.77 -1.75
CA LEU A 209 3.69 12.81 -0.93
C LEU A 209 4.36 12.98 0.45
N ASP A 210 5.46 12.27 0.72
CA ASP A 210 6.21 12.34 1.98
C ASP A 210 5.38 12.02 3.24
N LEU A 211 4.50 11.03 3.11
CA LEU A 211 3.60 10.62 4.19
C LEU A 211 4.34 9.82 5.26
N GLN A 212 3.82 9.86 6.49
CA GLN A 212 4.31 8.99 7.55
C GLN A 212 3.67 7.62 7.46
N TYR A 213 4.40 6.57 7.87
CA TYR A 213 3.81 5.25 8.02
C TYR A 213 2.70 5.25 9.07
N PRO A 214 1.61 4.48 8.87
CA PRO A 214 0.58 4.32 9.90
C PRO A 214 1.22 3.79 11.18
N LYS A 215 1.02 4.49 12.31
CA LYS A 215 1.66 4.14 13.60
C LYS A 215 1.37 2.71 14.04
N ASN A 216 0.20 2.18 13.72
CA ASN A 216 -0.20 0.82 14.07
C ASN A 216 0.37 -0.25 13.14
N LEU A 217 1.10 0.13 12.09
CA LEU A 217 1.70 -0.76 11.07
C LEU A 217 3.17 -0.42 10.79
N GLU A 218 3.86 0.21 11.74
CA GLU A 218 5.26 0.62 11.59
C GLU A 218 6.16 -0.57 11.22
N LEU A 219 5.97 -1.73 11.85
CA LEU A 219 6.76 -2.93 11.56
C LEU A 219 6.43 -3.47 10.17
N THR A 220 5.16 -3.55 9.80
CA THR A 220 4.74 -4.01 8.47
C THR A 220 5.32 -3.11 7.37
N PHE A 221 5.19 -1.80 7.47
CA PHE A 221 5.75 -0.88 6.46
C PHE A 221 7.28 -0.91 6.46
N THR A 222 7.93 -1.05 7.63
CA THR A 222 9.39 -1.22 7.70
C THR A 222 9.84 -2.53 7.05
N PHE A 223 9.08 -3.62 7.22
CA PHE A 223 9.34 -4.89 6.54
C PHE A 223 9.25 -4.72 5.02
N ILE A 224 8.17 -4.09 4.53
CA ILE A 224 8.02 -3.82 3.10
C ILE A 224 9.15 -2.93 2.58
N GLN A 225 9.50 -1.85 3.27
CA GLN A 225 10.58 -0.96 2.88
C GLN A 225 11.93 -1.71 2.78
N LYS A 226 12.33 -2.42 3.83
CA LYS A 226 13.70 -2.93 3.95
C LYS A 226 13.90 -4.31 3.35
N VAL A 227 12.90 -5.19 3.47
CA VAL A 227 13.00 -6.58 3.01
C VAL A 227 12.48 -6.71 1.58
N VAL A 228 11.33 -6.11 1.27
CA VAL A 228 10.69 -6.25 -0.05
C VAL A 228 11.24 -5.22 -1.05
N MET A 229 11.30 -3.95 -0.65
CA MET A 229 11.76 -2.86 -1.51
C MET A 229 13.28 -2.64 -1.48
N CYS A 230 13.98 -3.28 -0.55
CA CYS A 230 15.44 -3.14 -0.36
C CYS A 230 15.89 -1.68 -0.20
N LEU A 231 15.07 -0.84 0.43
CA LEU A 231 15.39 0.56 0.71
C LEU A 231 16.05 0.68 2.08
N GLU A 232 17.36 0.88 2.07
CA GLU A 232 18.16 1.08 3.27
C GLU A 232 18.02 2.51 3.81
N ASP A 233 17.86 2.63 5.13
CA ASP A 233 17.82 3.91 5.86
C ASP A 233 18.96 4.02 6.91
N ASN A 234 19.95 3.12 6.80
CA ASN A 234 21.05 2.92 7.77
C ASN A 234 20.60 2.57 9.20
N LYS A 235 19.32 2.29 9.44
CA LYS A 235 18.82 1.85 10.74
C LYS A 235 18.68 0.32 10.75
N PRO A 236 19.26 -0.39 11.73
CA PRO A 236 19.14 -1.84 11.79
C PRO A 236 17.69 -2.26 12.07
N LEU A 237 17.29 -3.40 11.53
CA LEU A 237 16.06 -4.08 11.96
C LEU A 237 16.21 -4.53 13.41
N LYS A 238 15.15 -4.40 14.20
CA LYS A 238 15.14 -4.75 15.62
C LYS A 238 13.94 -5.64 15.96
N GLY A 239 14.07 -6.40 17.03
CA GLY A 239 12.98 -7.20 17.60
C GLY A 239 12.37 -8.18 16.59
N ARG A 240 11.04 -8.16 16.48
CA ARG A 240 10.27 -9.11 15.67
C ARG A 240 10.63 -9.07 14.19
N LEU A 241 11.01 -7.91 13.65
CA LEU A 241 11.38 -7.79 12.24
C LEU A 241 12.70 -8.46 11.93
N LEU A 242 13.68 -8.36 12.83
CA LEU A 242 14.95 -9.05 12.64
C LEU A 242 14.75 -10.57 12.73
N MET A 243 13.93 -11.04 13.68
CA MET A 243 13.57 -12.46 13.77
C MET A 243 12.87 -12.95 12.50
N LEU A 244 11.85 -12.24 12.03
CA LEU A 244 11.14 -12.59 10.79
C LEU A 244 12.08 -12.59 9.58
N LYS A 245 12.95 -11.58 9.45
CA LYS A 245 13.97 -11.57 8.40
C LYS A 245 14.82 -12.84 8.48
N ASN A 246 15.39 -13.15 9.64
CA ASN A 246 16.21 -14.35 9.79
C ASN A 246 15.44 -15.62 9.41
N ASP A 247 14.19 -15.77 9.86
CA ASP A 247 13.35 -16.94 9.51
C ASP A 247 13.07 -17.06 8.01
N LEU A 248 13.08 -15.94 7.26
CA LEU A 248 12.90 -15.93 5.81
C LEU A 248 14.17 -16.28 5.02
N PHE A 249 15.35 -16.00 5.58
CA PHE A 249 16.64 -16.22 4.93
C PHE A 249 17.41 -17.43 5.46
N ASN A 250 16.96 -18.05 6.56
CA ASN A 250 17.48 -19.31 7.05
C ASN A 250 16.90 -20.46 6.20
N GLU A 251 17.80 -21.16 5.49
CA GLU A 251 17.54 -22.39 4.72
C GLU A 251 17.21 -23.57 5.64
#